data_AF-A0A938U0U2-F1
#
_entry.id   AF-A0A938U0U2-F1
#
_cell.length_a   1.000
_cell.length_b   1.000
_cell.length_c   1.000
_cell.angle_alpha   90.00
_cell.angle_beta   90.00
_cell.angle_gamma   90.00
#
_symmetry.space_group_name_H-M   'P 1'
#
loop_
_entity.id
_entity.type
_entity.pdbx_description
1 polymer ?
#
loop_
_entity_poly.entity_id
_entity_poly.type
_entity_poly.pdbx_seq_one_letter_code
_entity_poly.pdbx_strand_id
1 'polypeptide(L)'
;YLARADEFVAHYEAIQEQWREKYPDIWPRLQPHYPTKSQLRRKFDFFWSVFDIKGAEIKEGSAPEVIEAYDRARAELQARYEEMVEEAVVYLRKKVLEVATNLSARLKDGRIVRNDTLESVRRVEEWFRDLNIFGDVQVEEALGNLRASLNGTDYESLKDNEALKQQLAGLADQVAAAASKLDDVSSISGSYKRMIDLN
;
A
#
# COMPACT_ATOMS: atom_id res chain seq x y z
N TYR A 1 -9.05 -19.04 -7.33
CA TYR A 1 -7.85 -18.23 -6.98
C TYR A 1 -7.06 -18.89 -5.86
N LEU A 2 -7.66 -19.11 -4.67
CA LEU A 2 -7.02 -19.76 -3.52
C LEU A 2 -6.41 -21.14 -3.82
N ALA A 3 -7.09 -22.00 -4.57
CA ALA A 3 -6.56 -23.32 -4.94
C ALA A 3 -5.22 -23.26 -5.72
N ARG A 4 -5.03 -22.25 -6.58
CA ARG A 4 -3.77 -22.04 -7.31
C ARG A 4 -2.68 -21.47 -6.41
N ALA A 5 -3.04 -20.67 -5.41
CA ALA A 5 -2.10 -20.18 -4.40
C ALA A 5 -1.63 -21.32 -3.49
N ASP A 6 -2.53 -22.22 -3.08
CA ASP A 6 -2.20 -23.42 -2.32
C ASP A 6 -1.28 -24.36 -3.10
N GLU A 7 -1.60 -24.60 -4.38
CA GLU A 7 -0.75 -25.38 -5.29
C GLU A 7 0.65 -24.76 -5.43
N PHE A 8 0.72 -23.44 -5.65
CA PHE A 8 2.00 -22.74 -5.74
C PHE A 8 2.81 -22.82 -4.44
N VAL A 9 2.19 -22.62 -3.28
CA VAL A 9 2.85 -22.72 -1.96
C VAL A 9 3.33 -24.16 -1.70
N ALA A 10 2.59 -25.17 -2.14
CA ALA A 10 2.99 -26.58 -2.01
C ALA A 10 4.26 -26.89 -2.81
N HIS A 11 4.40 -26.31 -4.01
CA HIS A 11 5.56 -26.53 -4.88
C HIS A 11 6.73 -25.55 -4.66
N TYR A 12 6.55 -24.54 -3.83
CA TYR A 12 7.50 -23.44 -3.67
C TYR A 12 8.93 -23.88 -3.27
N GLU A 13 9.07 -24.83 -2.35
CA GLU A 13 10.39 -25.37 -1.96
C GLU A 13 11.05 -26.17 -3.09
N ALA A 14 10.27 -26.91 -3.87
CA ALA A 14 10.81 -27.63 -5.03
C ALA A 14 11.29 -26.64 -6.11
N ILE A 15 10.59 -25.52 -6.29
CA ILE A 15 11.02 -24.43 -7.17
C ILE A 15 12.34 -23.82 -6.66
N GLN A 16 12.46 -23.58 -5.35
CA GLN A 16 13.71 -23.09 -4.75
C GLN A 16 14.88 -24.03 -5.02
N GLU A 17 14.69 -25.35 -4.86
CA GLU A 17 15.75 -26.33 -5.12
C GLU A 17 16.14 -26.36 -6.61
N GLN A 18 15.18 -26.30 -7.54
CA GLN A 18 15.48 -26.19 -8.97
C GLN A 18 16.30 -24.93 -9.29
N TRP A 19 16.00 -23.81 -8.64
CA TRP A 19 16.75 -22.57 -8.82
C TRP A 19 18.16 -22.63 -8.21
N ARG A 20 18.31 -23.31 -7.07
CA ARG A 20 19.59 -23.59 -6.44
C ARG A 20 20.48 -24.44 -7.33
N GLU A 21 19.95 -25.51 -7.91
CA GLU A 21 20.67 -26.40 -8.83
C GLU A 21 21.07 -25.68 -10.12
N LYS A 22 20.19 -24.82 -10.65
CA LYS A 22 20.43 -24.08 -11.89
C LYS A 22 21.40 -22.93 -11.74
N TYR A 23 21.50 -22.33 -10.55
CA TYR A 23 22.31 -21.14 -10.28
C TYR A 23 23.09 -21.22 -8.95
N PRO A 24 23.99 -22.20 -8.80
CA PRO A 24 24.69 -22.43 -7.54
C PRO A 24 25.58 -21.25 -7.12
N ASP A 25 26.14 -20.52 -8.09
CA ASP A 25 27.12 -19.45 -7.87
C ASP A 25 26.50 -18.22 -7.17
N ILE A 26 25.23 -17.94 -7.44
CA ILE A 26 24.50 -16.78 -6.92
C ILE A 26 23.49 -17.14 -5.82
N TRP A 27 23.20 -18.43 -5.65
CA TRP A 27 22.25 -18.92 -4.64
C TRP A 27 22.51 -18.39 -3.22
N PRO A 28 23.76 -18.34 -2.70
CA PRO A 28 24.01 -17.83 -1.34
C PRO A 28 23.57 -16.38 -1.14
N ARG A 29 23.55 -15.58 -2.21
CA ARG A 29 23.09 -14.18 -2.18
C ARG A 29 21.57 -14.07 -2.31
N LEU A 30 20.92 -14.99 -3.03
CA LEU A 30 19.48 -14.97 -3.26
C LEU A 30 18.69 -15.59 -2.10
N GLN A 31 19.22 -16.65 -1.48
CA GLN A 31 18.54 -17.43 -0.43
C GLN A 31 17.93 -16.58 0.70
N PRO A 32 18.60 -15.55 1.26
CA PRO A 32 18.03 -14.75 2.36
C PRO A 32 16.84 -13.88 1.95
N HIS A 33 16.65 -13.65 0.65
CA HIS A 33 15.59 -12.80 0.11
C HIS A 33 14.33 -13.57 -0.29
N TYR A 34 14.39 -14.90 -0.29
CA TYR A 34 13.21 -15.71 -0.54
C TYR A 34 12.29 -15.68 0.70
N PRO A 35 11.00 -15.33 0.53
CA PRO A 35 10.04 -15.38 1.63
C PRO A 35 9.79 -16.82 2.10
N THR A 36 9.35 -16.99 3.35
CA THR A 36 8.89 -18.28 3.87
C THR A 36 7.55 -18.67 3.25
N LYS A 37 7.16 -19.96 3.29
CA LYS A 37 5.83 -20.41 2.86
C LYS A 37 4.69 -19.65 3.56
N SER A 38 4.85 -19.33 4.84
CA SER A 38 3.86 -18.55 5.61
C SER A 38 3.76 -17.10 5.14
N GLN A 39 4.88 -16.45 4.83
CA GLN A 39 4.90 -15.10 4.24
C GLN A 39 4.33 -15.09 2.82
N LEU A 40 4.58 -16.16 2.05
CA LEU A 40 4.04 -16.34 0.71
C LEU A 40 2.51 -16.49 0.75
N ARG A 41 2.00 -17.35 1.66
CA ARG A 41 0.57 -17.58 1.85
C ARG A 41 -0.17 -16.29 2.20
N ARG A 42 0.39 -15.50 3.13
CA ARG A 42 -0.14 -14.17 3.49
C ARG A 42 -0.27 -13.19 2.34
N LYS A 43 0.54 -13.30 1.28
CA LYS A 43 0.40 -12.45 0.08
C LYS A 43 -0.80 -12.82 -0.78
N PHE A 44 -1.36 -14.02 -0.59
CA PHE A 44 -2.56 -14.50 -1.28
C PHE A 44 -3.78 -14.58 -0.35
N ASP A 45 -3.63 -14.22 0.92
CA ASP A 45 -4.74 -14.20 1.85
C ASP A 45 -5.73 -13.11 1.42
N PHE A 46 -6.98 -13.53 1.26
CA PHE A 46 -8.11 -12.65 1.03
C PHE A 46 -9.09 -12.93 2.19
N PHE A 47 -9.19 -12.00 3.12
CA PHE A 47 -10.13 -12.12 4.24
C PHE A 47 -11.45 -11.47 3.83
N TRP A 48 -12.50 -12.28 3.82
CA TRP A 48 -13.87 -11.87 3.63
C TRP A 48 -14.61 -12.36 4.86
N SER A 49 -14.86 -11.43 5.78
CA SER A 49 -15.72 -11.68 6.92
C SER A 49 -17.16 -11.54 6.45
N VAL A 50 -17.74 -12.63 5.97
CA VAL A 50 -19.19 -12.72 5.74
C VAL A 50 -19.79 -13.35 6.99
N PHE A 51 -20.34 -12.52 7.85
CA PHE A 51 -21.25 -12.98 8.88
C PHE A 51 -22.65 -12.92 8.29
N ASP A 52 -23.34 -14.06 8.23
CA ASP A 52 -24.78 -14.03 8.02
C ASP A 52 -25.35 -13.40 9.30
N ILE A 53 -25.77 -12.13 9.25
CA ILE A 53 -26.68 -11.58 10.26
C ILE A 53 -28.05 -12.22 10.01
N LYS A 54 -28.12 -13.55 10.13
CA LYS A 54 -29.37 -14.30 10.18
C LYS A 54 -29.52 -14.86 11.57
N GLY A 55 -30.19 -14.05 12.40
CA GLY A 55 -30.56 -14.35 13.77
C GLY A 55 -29.65 -13.62 14.76
N ALA A 56 -29.90 -12.38 15.15
CA ALA A 56 -31.20 -11.75 15.36
C ALA A 56 -31.12 -10.27 15.02
N GLU A 57 -32.08 -9.74 14.25
CA GLU A 57 -32.52 -8.37 14.54
C GLU A 57 -32.82 -8.34 16.04
N ILE A 58 -32.19 -7.43 16.79
CA ILE A 58 -32.61 -7.16 18.16
C ILE A 58 -34.05 -6.68 18.06
N LYS A 59 -35.00 -7.57 18.31
CA LYS A 59 -36.42 -7.24 18.41
C LYS A 59 -36.70 -6.79 19.83
N GLU A 60 -37.69 -5.93 19.98
CA GLU A 60 -38.23 -5.55 21.28
C GLU A 60 -38.57 -6.82 22.08
N GLY A 61 -37.88 -7.05 23.21
CA GLY A 61 -38.01 -8.28 24.02
C GLY A 61 -36.92 -9.35 23.84
N SER A 62 -35.81 -9.06 23.14
CA SER A 62 -34.65 -9.96 23.08
C SER A 62 -34.03 -10.20 24.46
N ALA A 63 -33.54 -11.42 24.71
CA ALA A 63 -32.90 -11.76 25.98
C ALA A 63 -31.63 -10.93 26.21
N PRO A 64 -31.32 -10.50 27.46
CA PRO A 64 -30.14 -9.68 27.77
C PRO A 64 -28.83 -10.28 27.23
N GLU A 65 -28.68 -11.60 27.28
CA GLU A 65 -27.48 -12.29 26.81
C GLU A 65 -27.28 -12.18 25.28
N VAL A 66 -28.39 -12.06 24.52
CA VAL A 66 -28.36 -11.89 23.06
C VAL A 66 -27.96 -10.45 22.72
N ILE A 67 -28.46 -9.46 23.47
CA ILE A 67 -28.09 -8.05 23.33
C ILE A 67 -26.59 -7.87 23.63
N GLU A 68 -26.11 -8.43 24.76
CA GLU A 68 -24.69 -8.36 25.13
C GLU A 68 -23.76 -9.08 24.15
N ALA A 69 -24.20 -10.18 23.53
CA ALA A 69 -23.43 -10.86 22.50
C ALA A 69 -23.36 -10.02 21.21
N TYR A 70 -24.46 -9.38 20.82
CA TYR A 70 -24.52 -8.50 19.66
C TYR A 70 -23.64 -7.25 19.84
N ASP A 71 -23.74 -6.58 20.99
CA ASP A 71 -22.94 -5.38 21.28
C ASP A 71 -21.45 -5.69 21.31
N ARG A 72 -21.05 -6.84 21.86
CA ARG A 72 -19.65 -7.30 21.80
C ARG A 72 -19.18 -7.55 20.37
N ALA A 73 -19.95 -8.29 19.58
CA ALA A 73 -19.59 -8.57 18.19
C ALA A 73 -19.49 -7.27 17.37
N ARG A 74 -20.40 -6.31 17.61
CA ARG A 74 -20.38 -4.99 16.98
C ARG A 74 -19.14 -4.20 17.38
N ALA A 75 -18.80 -4.16 18.67
CA ALA A 75 -17.62 -3.45 19.16
C ALA A 75 -16.31 -4.06 18.61
N GLU A 76 -16.21 -5.39 18.57
CA GLU A 76 -15.05 -6.08 17.98
C GLU A 76 -14.93 -5.79 16.48
N LEU A 77 -16.06 -5.78 15.77
CA LEU A 77 -16.09 -5.49 14.34
C LEU A 77 -15.69 -4.04 14.05
N GLN A 78 -16.23 -3.09 14.81
CA GLN A 78 -15.86 -1.68 14.73
C GLN A 78 -14.35 -1.51 14.93
N ALA A 79 -13.78 -2.08 15.99
CA ALA A 79 -12.35 -1.98 16.27
C ALA A 79 -11.49 -2.52 15.13
N ARG A 80 -11.85 -3.68 14.56
CA ARG A 80 -11.12 -4.27 13.42
C ARG A 80 -11.22 -3.43 12.15
N TYR A 81 -12.39 -2.84 11.87
CA TYR A 81 -12.53 -1.93 10.74
C TYR A 81 -11.68 -0.67 10.91
N GLU A 82 -11.67 -0.10 12.11
CA GLU A 82 -10.86 1.09 12.40
C GLU A 82 -9.36 0.83 12.19
N GLU A 83 -8.87 -0.33 12.63
CA GLU A 83 -7.49 -0.78 12.39
C GLU A 83 -7.22 -0.97 10.88
N MET A 84 -8.10 -1.67 10.17
CA MET A 84 -7.96 -1.92 8.73
C MET A 84 -7.88 -0.61 7.91
N VAL A 85 -8.71 0.38 8.26
CA VAL A 85 -8.72 1.69 7.56
C VAL A 85 -7.39 2.42 7.81
N GLU A 86 -6.88 2.41 9.04
CA GLU A 86 -5.58 3.02 9.33
C GLU A 86 -4.45 2.31 8.58
N GLU A 87 -4.44 0.97 8.56
CA GLU A 87 -3.47 0.19 7.80
C GLU A 87 -3.50 0.51 6.29
N ALA A 88 -4.70 0.70 5.72
CA ALA A 88 -4.85 1.07 4.33
C ALA A 88 -4.21 2.43 4.02
N VAL A 89 -4.45 3.45 4.85
CA VAL A 89 -3.83 4.79 4.69
C VAL A 89 -2.30 4.68 4.80
N VAL A 90 -1.79 3.94 5.80
CA VAL A 90 -0.35 3.72 5.97
C VAL A 90 0.24 3.00 4.75
N TYR A 91 -0.45 2.02 4.20
CA TYR A 91 -0.01 1.29 3.01
C TYR A 91 0.08 2.19 1.78
N LEU A 92 -0.93 3.02 1.53
CA LEU A 92 -0.94 3.99 0.42
C LEU A 92 0.28 4.92 0.54
N ARG A 93 0.49 5.51 1.72
CA ARG A 93 1.61 6.41 1.99
C ARG A 93 2.96 5.74 1.83
N LYS A 94 3.14 4.51 2.32
CA LYS A 94 4.39 3.74 2.13
C LYS A 94 4.73 3.56 0.66
N LYS A 95 3.74 3.29 -0.19
CA LYS A 95 3.97 3.11 -1.64
C LYS A 95 4.36 4.42 -2.33
N VAL A 96 3.72 5.52 -1.95
CA VAL A 96 4.10 6.85 -2.43
C VAL A 96 5.53 7.21 -2.00
N LEU A 97 5.85 6.99 -0.73
CA LEU A 97 7.18 7.23 -0.16
C LEU A 97 8.27 6.46 -0.91
N GLU A 98 8.07 5.16 -1.14
CA GLU A 98 9.01 4.30 -1.86
C GLU A 98 9.38 4.88 -3.24
N VAL A 99 8.37 5.28 -4.01
CA VAL A 99 8.54 5.82 -5.36
C VAL A 99 9.20 7.21 -5.33
N ALA A 100 8.75 8.09 -4.44
CA ALA A 100 9.27 9.45 -4.30
C ALA A 100 10.74 9.46 -3.83
N THR A 101 11.09 8.65 -2.83
CA THR A 101 12.48 8.51 -2.35
C THR A 101 13.39 7.95 -3.43
N ASN A 102 12.94 6.96 -4.21
CA ASN A 102 13.75 6.42 -5.32
C ASN A 102 13.99 7.47 -6.42
N LEU A 103 12.98 8.28 -6.77
CA LEU A 103 13.18 9.38 -7.74
C LEU A 103 14.17 10.42 -7.18
N SER A 104 13.94 10.92 -5.96
CA SER A 104 14.79 11.93 -5.32
C SER A 104 16.25 11.48 -5.23
N ALA A 105 16.49 10.25 -4.75
CA ALA A 105 17.84 9.70 -4.64
C ALA A 105 18.54 9.62 -6.01
N ARG A 106 17.85 9.19 -7.07
CA ARG A 106 18.45 9.12 -8.40
C ARG A 106 18.83 10.48 -8.95
N LEU A 107 17.97 11.49 -8.75
CA LEU A 107 18.21 12.85 -9.20
C LEU A 107 19.39 13.50 -8.46
N LYS A 108 19.47 13.32 -7.13
CA LYS A 108 20.55 13.89 -6.29
C LYS A 108 21.89 13.21 -6.51
N ASP A 109 21.90 11.90 -6.67
CA ASP A 109 23.12 11.11 -6.89
C ASP A 109 23.67 11.26 -8.32
N GLY A 110 23.00 12.02 -9.20
CA GLY A 110 23.35 12.12 -10.62
C GLY A 110 23.20 10.78 -11.36
N ARG A 111 22.42 9.83 -10.83
CA ARG A 111 22.17 8.55 -11.47
C ARG A 111 21.25 8.75 -12.66
N ILE A 112 21.39 7.88 -13.66
CA ILE A 112 20.52 7.89 -14.83
C ILE A 112 19.06 7.65 -14.39
N VAL A 113 18.23 8.65 -14.63
CA VAL A 113 16.77 8.57 -14.50
C VAL A 113 16.22 8.07 -15.82
N ARG A 114 15.76 6.82 -15.84
CA ARG A 114 15.16 6.21 -17.04
C ARG A 114 13.69 6.60 -17.13
N ASN A 115 13.11 6.47 -18.33
CA ASN A 115 11.68 6.70 -18.52
C ASN A 115 10.83 5.83 -17.57
N ASP A 116 11.25 4.58 -17.29
CA ASP A 116 10.57 3.71 -16.33
C ASP A 116 10.46 4.30 -14.91
N THR A 117 11.46 5.09 -14.49
CA THR A 117 11.43 5.78 -13.19
C THR A 117 10.40 6.91 -13.21
N LEU A 118 10.35 7.69 -14.29
CA LEU A 118 9.35 8.75 -14.46
C LEU A 118 7.95 8.15 -14.52
N GLU A 119 7.76 7.10 -15.30
CA GLU A 119 6.51 6.35 -15.40
C GLU A 119 6.08 5.72 -14.07
N SER A 120 7.02 5.32 -13.21
CA SER A 120 6.66 4.82 -11.87
C SER A 120 5.97 5.88 -11.01
N VAL A 121 6.38 7.14 -11.13
CA VAL A 121 5.73 8.27 -10.44
C VAL A 121 4.36 8.55 -11.04
N ARG A 122 4.25 8.50 -12.36
CA ARG A 122 2.97 8.68 -13.08
C ARG A 122 1.94 7.64 -12.64
N ARG A 123 2.36 6.37 -12.54
CA ARG A 123 1.51 5.26 -12.08
C ARG A 123 1.14 5.38 -10.61
N VAL A 124 2.07 5.78 -9.73
CA VAL A 124 1.75 5.87 -8.29
C VAL A 124 0.79 7.02 -8.01
N GLU A 125 0.87 8.13 -8.76
CA GLU A 125 -0.08 9.24 -8.65
C GLU A 125 -1.50 8.82 -9.07
N GLU A 126 -1.63 8.20 -10.25
CA GLU A 126 -2.92 7.69 -10.73
C GLU A 126 -3.52 6.66 -9.77
N TRP A 127 -2.70 5.70 -9.34
CA TRP A 127 -3.09 4.69 -8.36
C TRP A 127 -3.49 5.29 -7.01
N PHE A 128 -2.77 6.30 -6.52
CA PHE A 128 -3.10 6.98 -5.28
C PHE A 128 -4.43 7.71 -5.40
N ARG A 129 -4.63 8.47 -6.48
CA ARG A 129 -5.89 9.21 -6.73
C ARG A 129 -7.10 8.27 -6.77
N ASP A 130 -6.98 7.13 -7.43
CA ASP A 130 -8.07 6.16 -7.53
C ASP A 130 -8.40 5.49 -6.17
N LEU A 131 -7.42 5.41 -5.27
CA LEU A 131 -7.56 4.80 -3.95
C LEU A 131 -7.67 5.79 -2.79
N ASN A 132 -7.57 7.10 -3.03
CA ASN A 132 -7.64 8.15 -2.01
C ASN A 132 -9.08 8.40 -1.51
N ILE A 133 -9.82 7.32 -1.23
CA ILE A 133 -11.18 7.36 -0.70
C ILE A 133 -11.25 7.98 0.71
N PHE A 134 -10.09 8.14 1.36
CA PHE A 134 -9.96 8.70 2.70
C PHE A 134 -9.72 10.22 2.69
N GLY A 135 -9.44 10.83 1.53
CA GLY A 135 -9.23 12.27 1.40
C GLY A 135 -7.91 12.76 1.99
N ASP A 136 -6.81 12.02 1.77
CA ASP A 136 -5.45 12.45 2.11
C ASP A 136 -4.96 13.53 1.14
N VAL A 137 -5.46 14.75 1.35
CA VAL A 137 -5.21 15.92 0.50
C VAL A 137 -3.73 16.33 0.47
N GLN A 138 -2.99 16.11 1.56
CA GLN A 138 -1.58 16.51 1.63
C GLN A 138 -0.72 15.72 0.65
N VAL A 139 -0.91 14.41 0.60
CA VAL A 139 -0.18 13.53 -0.31
C VAL A 139 -0.69 13.70 -1.74
N GLU A 140 -1.99 13.89 -1.93
CA GLU A 140 -2.61 14.15 -3.24
C GLU A 140 -2.06 15.42 -3.89
N GLU A 141 -2.02 16.54 -3.17
CA GLU A 141 -1.50 17.81 -3.68
C GLU A 141 0.00 17.72 -4.00
N ALA A 142 0.79 17.10 -3.12
CA ALA A 142 2.21 16.93 -3.35
C ALA A 142 2.49 16.07 -4.60
N LEU A 143 1.75 14.97 -4.77
CA LEU A 143 1.85 14.11 -5.96
C LEU A 143 1.40 14.84 -7.22
N GLY A 144 0.30 15.61 -7.15
CA GLY A 144 -0.18 16.43 -8.26
C GLY A 144 0.86 17.45 -8.73
N ASN A 145 1.55 18.12 -7.80
CA ASN A 145 2.62 19.06 -8.11
C ASN A 145 3.82 18.37 -8.77
N LEU A 146 4.24 17.22 -8.24
CA LEU A 146 5.33 16.43 -8.84
C LEU A 146 4.93 15.94 -10.24
N ARG A 147 3.70 15.44 -10.41
CA ARG A 147 3.14 14.97 -11.67
C ARG A 147 3.08 16.07 -12.73
N ALA A 148 2.64 17.26 -12.35
CA ALA A 148 2.57 18.41 -13.25
C ALA A 148 3.97 18.78 -13.78
N SER A 149 4.99 18.78 -12.92
CA SER A 149 6.38 19.03 -13.33
C SER A 149 6.99 17.91 -14.19
N LEU A 150 6.46 16.69 -14.08
CA LEU A 150 6.88 15.54 -14.88
C LEU A 150 6.18 15.46 -16.25
N ASN A 151 5.05 16.14 -16.44
CA ASN A 151 4.33 16.11 -17.71
C ASN A 151 5.13 16.89 -18.77
N GLY A 152 5.42 16.23 -19.90
CA GLY A 152 6.30 16.78 -20.93
C GLY A 152 7.80 16.64 -20.65
N THR A 153 8.18 16.06 -19.50
CA THR A 153 9.58 15.73 -19.20
C THR A 153 9.89 14.30 -19.60
N ASP A 154 10.93 14.14 -20.41
CA ASP A 154 11.53 12.85 -20.77
C ASP A 154 13.01 12.79 -20.35
N TYR A 155 13.68 11.69 -20.69
CA TYR A 155 15.09 11.51 -20.38
C TYR A 155 15.98 12.59 -21.04
N GLU A 156 15.72 12.92 -22.29
CA GLU A 156 16.52 13.92 -23.04
C GLU A 156 16.39 15.31 -22.39
N SER A 157 15.20 15.65 -21.91
CA SER A 157 14.93 16.89 -21.16
C SER A 157 15.71 16.98 -19.84
N LEU A 158 16.05 15.84 -19.24
CA LEU A 158 16.76 15.78 -17.95
C LEU A 158 18.27 15.74 -18.11
N LYS A 159 18.78 15.07 -19.15
CA LYS A 159 20.21 14.71 -19.28
C LYS A 159 21.15 15.88 -18.97
N ASP A 160 20.90 17.04 -19.58
CA ASP A 160 21.73 18.23 -19.48
C ASP A 160 21.06 19.41 -18.74
N ASN A 161 19.94 19.15 -18.03
CA ASN A 161 19.17 20.18 -17.32
C ASN A 161 19.24 20.00 -15.80
N GLU A 162 20.32 20.50 -15.20
CA GLU A 162 20.53 20.44 -13.75
C GLU A 162 19.49 21.21 -12.94
N ALA A 163 18.98 22.32 -13.47
CA ALA A 163 17.92 23.09 -12.81
C ALA A 163 16.63 22.26 -12.69
N LEU A 164 16.23 21.57 -13.77
CA LEU A 164 15.06 20.69 -13.76
C LEU A 164 15.27 19.49 -12.85
N LYS A 165 16.48 18.90 -12.82
CA LYS A 165 16.80 17.80 -11.89
C LYS A 165 16.64 18.23 -10.43
N GLN A 166 17.16 19.40 -10.07
CA GLN A 166 17.04 19.94 -8.72
C GLN A 166 15.60 20.25 -8.34
N GLN A 167 14.83 20.85 -9.25
CA GLN A 167 13.40 21.11 -9.05
C GLN A 167 12.61 19.81 -8.79
N LEU A 168 12.80 18.80 -9.64
CA LEU A 168 12.13 17.51 -9.49
C LEU A 168 12.56 16.77 -8.23
N ALA A 169 13.83 16.87 -7.84
CA ALA A 169 14.32 16.28 -6.58
C ALA A 169 13.64 16.94 -5.37
N GLY A 170 13.52 18.27 -5.38
CA GLY A 170 12.81 19.02 -4.33
C GLY A 170 11.33 18.66 -4.24
N LEU A 171 10.65 18.52 -5.38
CA LEU A 171 9.24 18.07 -5.41
C LEU A 171 9.10 16.62 -4.91
N ALA A 172 10.02 15.73 -5.30
CA ALA A 172 10.03 14.35 -4.82
C ALA A 172 10.29 14.28 -3.30
N ASP A 173 11.15 15.14 -2.76
CA ASP A 173 11.36 15.26 -1.31
C ASP A 173 10.11 15.75 -0.57
N GLN A 174 9.36 16.70 -1.15
CA GLN A 174 8.10 17.18 -0.56
C GLN A 174 7.06 16.05 -0.50
N VAL A 175 6.94 15.26 -1.57
CA VAL A 175 6.07 14.06 -1.60
C VAL A 175 6.52 13.06 -0.54
N ALA A 176 7.81 12.76 -0.47
CA ALA A 176 8.35 11.85 0.55
C ALA A 176 8.10 12.35 1.97
N ALA A 177 8.28 13.65 2.22
CA ALA A 177 8.02 14.26 3.52
C ALA A 177 6.54 14.16 3.90
N ALA A 178 5.61 14.46 2.99
CA ALA A 178 4.18 14.30 3.21
C ALA A 178 3.81 12.84 3.50
N ALA A 179 4.28 11.91 2.68
CA ALA A 179 4.00 10.48 2.83
C ALA A 179 4.64 9.83 4.06
N SER A 180 5.73 10.39 4.59
CA SER A 180 6.42 9.88 5.79
C SER A 180 5.73 10.25 7.11
N LYS A 181 4.88 11.28 7.11
CA LYS A 181 4.08 11.65 8.27
C LYS A 181 3.04 10.58 8.52
N LEU A 182 2.89 10.16 9.76
CA LEU A 182 1.91 9.14 10.17
C LEU A 182 1.03 9.60 11.33
N ASP A 183 1.28 10.80 11.86
CA ASP A 183 0.59 11.41 13.01
C ASP A 183 -0.83 11.87 12.68
N ASP A 184 -1.12 12.16 11.41
CA ASP A 184 -2.43 12.56 10.89
C ASP A 184 -3.26 11.38 10.31
N VAL A 185 -2.73 10.16 10.30
CA VAL A 185 -3.42 8.96 9.78
C VAL A 185 -4.76 8.73 10.49
N SER A 186 -4.79 8.92 11.82
CA SER A 186 -6.03 8.76 12.59
C SER A 186 -7.07 9.82 12.23
N SER A 187 -6.64 11.05 11.92
CA SER A 187 -7.52 12.13 11.47
C SER A 187 -8.09 11.88 10.07
N ILE A 188 -7.27 11.39 9.15
CA ILE A 188 -7.66 11.05 7.77
C ILE A 188 -8.65 9.89 7.77
N SER A 189 -8.29 8.79 8.44
CA SER A 189 -9.17 7.63 8.58
C SER A 189 -10.46 7.95 9.36
N GLY A 190 -10.41 8.87 10.33
CA GLY A 190 -11.53 9.26 11.19
C GLY A 190 -12.77 9.76 10.45
N SER A 191 -12.60 10.41 9.29
CA SER A 191 -13.75 10.81 8.47
C SER A 191 -14.46 9.61 7.84
N TYR A 192 -13.70 8.59 7.43
CA TYR A 192 -14.24 7.35 6.88
C TYR A 192 -14.83 6.45 7.98
N LYS A 193 -14.16 6.37 9.14
CA LYS A 193 -14.66 5.64 10.33
C LYS A 193 -16.05 6.11 10.76
N ARG A 194 -16.33 7.42 10.66
CA ARG A 194 -17.65 8.00 10.97
C ARG A 194 -18.75 7.67 9.96
N MET A 195 -18.39 7.22 8.75
CA MET A 195 -19.34 6.78 7.73
C MET A 195 -19.70 5.30 7.86
N ILE A 196 -18.99 4.55 8.71
CA ILE A 196 -19.30 3.14 8.99
C ILE A 196 -20.51 3.12 9.92
N ASP A 197 -21.69 2.87 9.35
CA ASP A 197 -22.90 2.61 10.12
C ASP A 197 -23.05 1.09 10.30
N LEU A 198 -22.92 0.63 11.55
CA LEU A 198 -23.19 -0.76 11.97
C LEU A 198 -24.57 -0.90 12.64
N ASN A 199 -25.47 0.08 12.46
CA ASN A 199 -26.85 0.01 12.96
C ASN A 199 -27.69 -1.02 12.21
#